data_AF-A0A1F8SWT6-F1
#
_entry.id   AF-A0A1F8SWT6-F1
#
_cell.length_a   1.000
_cell.length_b   1.000
_cell.length_c   1.000
_cell.angle_alpha   90.00
_cell.angle_beta   90.00
_cell.angle_gamma   90.00
#
_symmetry.space_group_name_H-M   'P 1'
#
loop_
_entity.id
_entity.type
_entity.pdbx_description
1 polymer ?
#
loop_
_entity_poly.entity_id
_entity_poly.type
_entity_poly.pdbx_seq_one_letter_code
_entity_poly.pdbx_strand_id
1 'polypeptide(L)' 'MIHGAVNSEVTIELPGGTHLVSIITNSSVDNLGLTEGKEAYAIIKASNVMVGI' A
#
# COMPACT_ATOMS: atom_id res chain seq x y z
N MET A 1 0.47 4.63 -8.57
CA MET A 1 -0.84 4.07 -8.16
C MET A 1 -1.54 3.56 -9.40
N ILE A 2 -2.21 2.40 -9.32
CA ILE A 2 -3.07 1.90 -10.40
C ILE A 2 -4.48 1.73 -9.84
N HIS A 3 -5.44 2.51 -10.36
CA HIS A 3 -6.84 2.45 -9.94
C HIS A 3 -7.63 1.46 -10.80
N GLY A 4 -8.16 0.40 -10.18
CA GLY A 4 -8.97 -0.61 -10.85
C GLY A 4 -10.48 -0.42 -10.66
N ALA A 5 -11.27 -1.40 -11.06
CA ALA A 5 -12.74 -1.32 -10.99
C ALA A 5 -13.28 -1.31 -9.54
N VAL A 6 -12.58 -1.96 -8.61
CA VAL A 6 -12.99 -2.09 -7.19
C VAL A 6 -11.82 -1.87 -6.25
N ASN A 7 -10.64 -2.36 -6.63
CA ASN A 7 -9.41 -2.24 -5.85
C ASN A 7 -8.38 -1.40 -6.59
N SER A 8 -7.55 -0.74 -5.82
CA SER A 8 -6.38 0.00 -6.27
C SER A 8 -5.11 -0.71 -5.81
N GLU A 9 -4.11 -0.73 -6.70
CA GLU A 9 -2.74 -1.09 -6.37
C GLU A 9 -1.98 0.16 -5.94
N VAL A 10 -1.47 0.14 -4.71
CA VAL A 10 -0.71 1.21 -4.09
C VAL A 10 0.72 0.74 -3.88
N THR A 11 1.66 1.43 -4.51
CA THR A 11 3.10 1.23 -4.32
C THR A 11 3.63 2.30 -3.38
N ILE A 12 4.28 1.88 -2.30
CA ILE A 12 5.01 2.76 -1.37
C ILE A 12 6.49 2.48 -1.55
N GLU A 13 7.27 3.52 -1.81
CA GLU A 13 8.73 3.44 -1.74
C GLU A 13 9.17 3.60 -0.28
N LEU A 14 9.92 2.62 0.21
CA LEU A 14 10.55 2.63 1.52
C LEU A 14 11.96 3.23 1.42
N PRO A 15 12.51 3.73 2.55
CA PRO A 15 13.90 4.15 2.60
C PRO A 15 14.84 3.07 2.05
N GLY A 16 15.78 3.47 1.19
CA GLY A 16 16.67 2.53 0.50
C GLY A 16 16.13 2.00 -0.83
N GLY A 17 15.02 2.56 -1.35
CA GLY A 17 14.51 2.27 -2.70
C GLY A 17 13.74 0.95 -2.82
N THR A 18 13.40 0.31 -1.70
CA THR A 18 12.56 -0.89 -1.72
C THR A 18 11.11 -0.49 -1.97
N HIS A 19 10.44 -1.16 -2.90
CA HIS A 19 9.02 -0.93 -3.15
C HIS A 19 8.16 -1.97 -2.42
N LEU A 20 7.17 -1.49 -1.67
CA LEU A 20 6.12 -2.30 -1.08
C LEU A 20 4.82 -2.06 -1.83
N VAL A 21 4.17 -3.14 -2.26
CA VAL A 21 2.90 -3.08 -3.00
C VAL A 21 1.77 -3.59 -2.12
N SER A 22 0.65 -2.86 -2.11
CA SER A 22 -0.58 -3.25 -1.42
C SER A 22 -1.77 -3.11 -2.35
N ILE A 23 -2.74 -4.01 -2.20
CA ILE A 23 -4.03 -3.95 -2.90
C ILE A 23 -5.10 -3.66 -1.85
N ILE A 24 -5.77 -2.52 -2.00
CA ILE A 24 -6.86 -2.09 -1.11
C ILE A 24 -8.06 -1.62 -1.93
N THR A 25 -9.23 -1.48 -1.30
CA THR A 25 -10.41 -0.98 -2.02
C THR A 25 -10.22 0.48 -2.44
N ASN A 26 -10.87 0.87 -3.54
CA ASN A 26 -10.90 2.26 -4.00
C ASN A 26 -11.44 3.20 -2.91
N SER A 27 -12.47 2.76 -2.17
CA SER A 27 -13.00 3.50 -1.03
C SER A 27 -11.97 3.73 0.09
N SER A 28 -11.05 2.78 0.32
CA SER A 28 -9.96 2.98 1.30
C SER A 28 -8.95 4.01 0.81
N VAL A 29 -8.60 4.02 -0.48
CA VAL A 29 -7.74 5.05 -1.07
C VAL A 29 -8.35 6.44 -0.85
N ASP A 30 -9.63 6.59 -1.17
CA ASP A 30 -10.36 7.86 -1.05
C ASP A 30 -10.47 8.31 0.42
N ASN A 31 -10.87 7.40 1.31
CA ASN A 31 -11.04 7.70 2.74
C ASN A 31 -9.73 8.06 3.44
N LEU A 32 -8.60 7.48 2.99
CA LEU A 32 -7.27 7.76 3.53
C LEU A 32 -6.61 8.97 2.84
N GLY A 33 -7.19 9.49 1.76
CA GLY A 33 -6.62 10.60 0.98
C GLY A 33 -5.28 10.27 0.33
N LEU A 34 -5.05 8.99 -0.01
CA LEU A 34 -3.79 8.55 -0.61
C LEU A 34 -3.63 9.16 -2.00
N THR A 35 -2.49 9.81 -2.22
CA THR A 35 -2.15 10.48 -3.48
C THR A 35 -0.67 10.30 -3.76
N GLU A 36 -0.29 10.28 -5.03
CA GLU A 36 1.11 10.09 -5.42
C GLU A 36 1.99 11.24 -4.90
N GLY A 37 3.21 10.91 -4.48
CA GLY A 37 4.18 11.86 -3.96
C GLY A 37 3.95 12.30 -2.51
N LYS A 38 2.90 11.83 -1.83
CA LYS A 38 2.71 12.05 -0.39
C LYS A 38 3.30 10.93 0.44
N GLU A 39 3.72 11.28 1.66
CA GLU A 39 4.12 10.31 2.67
C GLU A 39 2.94 9.42 3.06
N ALA A 40 3.22 8.12 3.23
CA ALA A 40 2.26 7.12 3.65
C ALA A 40 2.95 6.08 4.54
N TYR A 41 2.17 5.45 5.42
CA TYR A 41 2.66 4.39 6.29
C TYR A 41 2.10 3.05 5.84
N ALA A 42 2.99 2.08 5.64
CA ALA A 42 2.59 0.69 5.45
C ALA A 42 2.37 0.03 6.82
N ILE A 43 1.13 -0.38 7.09
CA ILE A 43 0.77 -1.06 8.32
C ILE A 43 0.47 -2.52 8.01
N ILE A 44 1.29 -3.43 8.53
CA ILE A 44 1.12 -4.87 8.37
C ILE A 44 0.79 -5.46 9.73
N LYS A 45 -0.36 -6.14 9.84
CA LYS A 45 -0.72 -6.86 11.06
C LYS A 45 0.29 -7.98 11.31
N ALA A 46 0.80 -8.09 12.53
CA ALA A 46 1.85 -9.05 12.89
C ALA A 46 1.49 -10.51 12.52
N SER A 47 0.21 -10.90 12.64
CA SER A 47 -0.26 -12.25 12.30
C SER A 47 -0.34 -12.54 10.79
N ASN A 48 -0.05 -11.57 9.92
CA ASN A 48 -0.11 -11.71 8.46
C ASN A 48 1.27 -11.73 7.80
N VAL A 49 2.34 -11.83 8.59
CA VAL A 49 3.72 -11.98 8.10
C VAL A 49 4.13 -13.43 8.20
N MET A 50 4.63 -14.00 7.10
CA MET A 50 5.27 -15.31 7.08
C MET A 50 6.79 -15.13 7.07
N VAL A 51 7.51 -15.99 7.78
CA VAL A 51 8.98 -15.98 7.85
C VAL A 51 9.50 -17.34 7.38
N GLY A 52 10.52 -17.32 6.52
CA GLY A 52 11.20 -18.52 6.01
C GLY A 52 12.71 -18.32 6.06
N ILE A 53 13.45 -19.43 6.03
CA ILE A 53 14.92 -19.47 5.97
C ILE A 53 15.39 -19.99 4.61
#